data_AF-A0A662IVR8-F1
#
_entry.id   AF-A0A662IVR8-F1
#
_cell.length_a   1.000
_cell.length_b   1.000
_cell.length_c   1.000
_cell.angle_alpha   90.00
_cell.angle_beta   90.00
_cell.angle_gamma   90.00
#
_symmetry.space_group_name_H-M   'P 1'
#
loop_
_entity.id
_entity.type
_entity.pdbx_description
1 polymer ?
#
loop_
_entity_poly.entity_id
_entity_poly.type
_entity_poly.pdbx_seq_one_letter_code
_entity_poly.pdbx_strand_id
1 'polypeptide(L)'
;MVGKWSLHNAEKTCWNCPAAELKGNIDFRACGQTMQRLKLMAEDTEILIRCRRRPELGYFEPTITFKECPEWELTEYGYLLRDMRVLILGIDGYLGWTLALKLGVLGCQVSGVDNFLRRKMVREKGSMSVVPIASMKERLKAAKEVLGVEIKFKKIDILDRRRLGAFMKEVQPEAIVHYGEIPSAPYSMVDADHAIKVQYNNVIGTLGL
;
A
#
# COMPACT_ATOMS: atom_id res chain seq x y z
N MET A 1 5.90 4.00 30.36
CA MET A 1 4.92 2.96 30.72
C MET A 1 3.92 2.83 29.58
N VAL A 2 4.09 1.84 28.70
CA VAL A 2 3.14 1.58 27.62
C VAL A 2 1.89 0.99 28.26
N GLY A 3 0.80 1.76 28.26
CA GLY A 3 -0.49 1.31 28.77
C GLY A 3 -0.97 0.06 28.03
N LYS A 4 -1.66 -0.78 28.79
CA LYS A 4 -2.22 -2.12 28.51
C LYS A 4 -3.21 -2.17 27.33
N TRP A 5 -2.84 -1.68 26.15
CA TRP A 5 -3.59 -1.96 24.92
C TRP A 5 -3.01 -3.23 24.31
N SER A 6 -3.84 -4.26 24.14
CA SER A 6 -3.44 -5.45 23.37
C SER A 6 -3.03 -5.01 21.96
N LEU A 7 -1.84 -5.38 21.51
CA LEU A 7 -1.40 -5.06 20.15
C LEU A 7 -2.35 -5.76 19.18
N HIS A 8 -2.91 -5.00 18.24
CA HIS A 8 -3.90 -5.51 17.28
C HIS A 8 -3.37 -6.67 16.41
N ASN A 9 -2.04 -6.80 16.30
CA ASN A 9 -1.37 -7.83 15.50
C ASN A 9 -0.42 -8.74 16.32
N ALA A 10 -0.58 -8.84 17.64
CA ALA A 10 0.27 -9.69 18.49
C ALA A 10 0.23 -11.18 18.11
N GLU A 11 -0.93 -11.69 17.70
CA GLU A 11 -1.16 -13.11 17.39
C GLU A 11 -0.94 -13.44 15.91
N LYS A 12 -0.40 -12.50 15.13
CA LYS A 12 -0.14 -12.71 13.71
C LYS A 12 1.16 -13.47 13.50
N THR A 13 1.16 -14.35 12.51
CA THR A 13 2.32 -15.12 12.11
C THR A 13 2.83 -14.69 10.75
N CYS A 14 3.93 -15.29 10.30
CA CYS A 14 4.45 -15.14 8.95
C CYS A 14 3.42 -15.45 7.84
N TRP A 15 2.31 -16.14 8.15
CA TRP A 15 1.13 -16.22 7.26
C TRP A 15 0.61 -14.85 6.83
N ASN A 16 0.64 -13.87 7.73
CA ASN A 16 0.16 -12.51 7.50
C ASN A 16 1.25 -11.56 6.99
N CYS A 17 2.46 -12.05 6.77
CA CYS A 17 3.58 -11.22 6.37
C CYS A 17 3.54 -10.93 4.85
N PRO A 18 3.66 -9.67 4.40
CA PRO A 18 3.71 -9.34 2.98
C PRO A 18 4.99 -9.83 2.27
N ALA A 19 5.95 -10.35 3.02
CA ALA A 19 7.12 -11.03 2.48
C ALA A 19 6.93 -12.55 2.32
N ALA A 20 5.81 -13.12 2.75
CA ALA A 20 5.54 -14.54 2.59
C ALA A 20 5.07 -14.85 1.16
N GLU A 21 5.72 -15.82 0.53
CA GLU A 21 5.39 -16.34 -0.79
C GLU A 21 4.86 -17.77 -0.62
N LEU A 22 3.60 -17.98 -0.99
CA LEU A 22 2.93 -19.27 -0.88
C LEU A 22 3.43 -20.23 -1.97
N LYS A 23 3.71 -21.49 -1.59
CA LYS A 23 3.95 -22.58 -2.54
C LYS A 23 3.00 -23.74 -2.25
N GLY A 24 1.98 -23.89 -3.09
CA GLY A 24 0.99 -24.96 -3.00
C GLY A 24 -0.13 -24.76 -4.02
N ASN A 25 -0.85 -25.84 -4.34
CA ASN A 25 -2.04 -25.79 -5.20
C ASN A 25 -3.19 -25.14 -4.43
N ILE A 26 -3.33 -23.81 -4.52
CA ILE A 26 -4.49 -23.10 -4.00
C ILE A 26 -5.66 -23.35 -4.98
N ASP A 27 -6.62 -24.19 -4.60
CA ASP A 27 -7.86 -24.34 -5.38
C ASP A 27 -8.76 -23.12 -5.16
N PHE A 28 -8.70 -22.17 -6.09
CA PHE A 28 -9.52 -20.95 -6.07
C PHE A 28 -11.04 -21.20 -6.15
N ARG A 29 -11.49 -22.44 -6.33
CA ARG A 29 -12.92 -22.81 -6.28
C ARG A 29 -13.47 -22.94 -4.86
N ALA A 30 -12.61 -22.91 -3.84
CA ALA A 30 -13.05 -22.90 -2.45
C ALA A 30 -13.59 -21.50 -2.08
N CYS A 31 -14.84 -21.22 -2.47
CA CYS A 31 -15.63 -20.12 -1.93
C CYS A 31 -15.66 -20.23 -0.39
N GLY A 32 -15.63 -19.09 0.30
CA GLY A 32 -15.44 -18.90 1.75
C GLY A 32 -16.38 -19.64 2.71
N GLN A 33 -17.22 -20.56 2.22
CA GLN A 33 -17.97 -21.53 3.02
C GLN A 33 -17.16 -22.80 3.34
N THR A 34 -15.88 -22.84 2.97
CA THR A 34 -15.10 -24.08 2.91
C THR A 34 -13.84 -24.08 3.80
N MET A 35 -13.79 -23.24 4.85
CA MET A 35 -12.76 -23.44 5.89
C MET A 35 -12.84 -24.84 6.52
N GLN A 36 -14.04 -25.43 6.55
CA GLN A 36 -14.26 -26.81 7.01
C GLN A 36 -13.74 -27.88 6.03
N ARG A 37 -13.87 -27.72 4.70
CA ARG A 37 -13.22 -28.71 3.79
C ARG A 37 -11.73 -28.47 3.63
N LEU A 38 -11.22 -27.25 3.78
CA LEU A 38 -9.76 -27.06 3.86
C LEU A 38 -9.21 -27.83 5.06
N LYS A 39 -9.88 -27.81 6.22
CA LYS A 39 -9.53 -28.70 7.34
C LYS A 39 -9.68 -30.20 7.04
N LEU A 40 -10.69 -30.61 6.25
CA LEU A 40 -10.91 -32.02 5.87
C LEU A 40 -10.00 -32.51 4.73
N MET A 41 -9.37 -31.60 3.97
CA MET A 41 -8.38 -31.92 2.93
C MET A 41 -6.94 -31.69 3.42
N ALA A 42 -6.78 -31.06 4.59
CA ALA A 42 -5.50 -30.78 5.26
C ALA A 42 -5.00 -31.93 6.15
N GLU A 43 -5.38 -33.18 5.87
CA GLU A 43 -4.65 -34.31 6.45
C GLU A 43 -3.32 -34.59 5.71
N ASP A 44 -3.12 -34.11 4.47
CA ASP A 44 -1.91 -34.44 3.68
C ASP A 44 -1.34 -33.29 2.80
N THR A 45 -1.73 -32.03 2.98
CA THR A 45 -1.07 -30.91 2.28
C THR A 45 -0.72 -29.78 3.23
N GLU A 46 0.45 -29.90 3.86
CA GLU A 46 1.07 -28.83 4.64
C GLU A 46 1.28 -27.60 3.73
N ILE A 47 0.65 -26.48 4.08
CA ILE A 47 0.84 -25.23 3.34
C ILE A 47 2.22 -24.68 3.70
N LEU A 48 3.15 -24.72 2.74
CA LEU A 48 4.50 -24.21 2.92
C LEU A 48 4.63 -22.80 2.33
N ILE A 49 5.37 -21.95 3.06
CA ILE A 49 5.74 -20.60 2.61
C ILE A 49 7.25 -20.47 2.45
N ARG A 50 7.66 -19.51 1.63
CA ARG A 50 9.03 -18.99 1.57
C ARG A 50 9.02 -17.53 1.99
N CYS A 51 9.99 -17.09 2.78
CA CYS A 51 10.15 -15.68 3.11
C CYS A 51 11.03 -14.98 2.06
N ARG A 52 10.50 -13.97 1.36
CA ARG A 52 11.23 -13.15 0.38
C ARG A 52 12.41 -12.39 1.01
N ARG A 53 12.31 -12.03 2.29
CA ARG A 53 13.38 -11.32 3.03
C ARG A 53 14.46 -12.24 3.59
N ARG A 54 14.12 -13.50 3.83
CA ARG A 54 15.01 -14.52 4.41
C ARG A 54 14.98 -15.80 3.57
N PRO A 55 15.57 -15.78 2.36
CA PRO A 55 15.55 -16.92 1.45
C PRO A 55 16.28 -18.16 1.99
N GLU A 56 17.19 -17.98 2.96
CA GLU A 56 17.95 -19.05 3.60
C GLU A 56 17.12 -19.99 4.46
N LEU A 57 15.91 -19.60 4.87
CA LEU A 57 14.99 -20.46 5.63
C LEU A 57 14.37 -21.58 4.77
N GLY A 58 14.51 -21.50 3.45
CA GLY A 58 13.88 -22.45 2.54
C GLY A 58 12.35 -22.41 2.62
N TYR A 59 11.73 -23.58 2.58
CA TYR A 59 10.29 -23.75 2.75
C TYR A 59 9.98 -24.22 4.17
N PHE A 60 9.00 -23.58 4.80
CA PHE A 60 8.62 -23.88 6.17
C PHE A 60 7.13 -23.61 6.39
N GLU A 61 6.59 -24.17 7.48
CA GLU A 61 5.22 -23.91 7.91
C GLU A 61 5.06 -22.49 8.47
N PRO A 62 3.95 -21.79 8.21
CA PRO A 62 3.77 -20.39 8.57
C PRO A 62 3.44 -20.16 10.06
N THR A 63 4.19 -20.75 10.98
CA THR A 63 3.96 -20.76 12.43
C THR A 63 4.69 -19.65 13.18
N ILE A 64 5.78 -19.10 12.61
CA ILE A 64 6.61 -18.07 13.25
C ILE A 64 5.78 -16.80 13.50
N THR A 65 5.66 -16.35 14.75
CA THR A 65 4.94 -15.13 15.12
C THR A 65 5.71 -13.87 14.74
N PHE A 66 5.03 -12.72 14.65
CA PHE A 66 5.71 -11.42 14.46
C PHE A 66 6.66 -11.09 15.61
N LYS A 67 6.39 -11.57 16.83
CA LYS A 67 7.28 -11.40 17.98
C LYS A 67 8.60 -12.17 17.83
N GLU A 68 8.55 -13.36 17.23
CA GLU A 68 9.72 -14.23 17.05
C GLU A 68 10.54 -13.86 15.81
N CYS A 69 9.90 -13.23 14.81
CA CYS A 69 10.56 -12.88 13.56
C CYS A 69 11.46 -11.64 13.73
N PRO A 70 12.76 -11.71 13.38
CA PRO A 70 13.69 -10.59 13.54
C PRO A 70 13.44 -9.41 12.59
N GLU A 71 12.59 -9.61 11.57
CA GLU A 71 12.20 -8.57 10.61
C GLU A 71 11.10 -7.64 11.13
N TRP A 72 10.39 -8.04 12.19
CA TRP A 72 9.28 -7.28 12.75
C TRP A 72 9.74 -6.56 14.02
N GLU A 73 9.39 -5.28 14.12
CA GLU A 73 9.76 -4.41 15.22
C GLU A 73 8.52 -3.91 15.95
N LEU A 74 8.57 -3.89 17.27
CA LEU A 74 7.48 -3.36 18.07
C LEU A 74 7.49 -1.83 18.02
N THR A 75 6.39 -1.23 17.57
CA THR A 75 6.16 0.21 17.55
C THR A 75 4.98 0.60 18.42
N GLU A 76 4.73 1.91 18.58
CA GLU A 76 3.51 2.42 19.24
C GLU A 76 2.21 1.95 18.54
N TYR A 77 2.27 1.56 17.27
CA TYR A 77 1.14 1.13 16.46
C TYR A 77 0.99 -0.39 16.35
N GLY A 78 1.87 -1.18 16.98
CA GLY A 78 1.93 -2.64 16.79
C GLY A 78 3.25 -3.09 16.18
N TYR A 79 3.31 -4.36 15.77
CA TYR A 79 4.46 -4.84 15.00
C TYR A 79 4.48 -4.20 13.61
N LEU A 80 5.60 -3.58 13.24
CA LEU A 80 5.86 -3.03 11.92
C LEU A 80 7.04 -3.78 11.30
N LEU A 81 6.93 -4.11 10.02
CA LEU A 81 8.01 -4.75 9.30
C LEU A 81 9.13 -3.72 9.06
N ARG A 82 10.36 -4.04 9.45
CA ARG A 82 11.53 -3.16 9.27
C ARG A 82 11.65 -2.73 7.81
N ASP A 83 11.95 -1.46 7.54
CA ASP A 83 12.15 -0.96 6.17
C ASP A 83 10.99 -1.30 5.21
N MET A 84 9.74 -1.37 5.71
CA MET A 84 8.60 -1.80 4.91
C MET A 84 8.46 -0.94 3.65
N ARG A 85 8.41 -1.58 2.48
CA ARG A 85 8.28 -0.87 1.20
C ARG A 85 6.81 -0.57 0.92
N VAL A 86 6.44 0.70 0.95
CA VAL A 86 5.06 1.14 0.74
C VAL A 86 4.96 1.99 -0.52
N LEU A 87 4.11 1.57 -1.47
CA LEU A 87 3.78 2.34 -2.66
C LEU A 87 2.45 3.06 -2.47
N ILE A 88 2.45 4.40 -2.53
CA ILE A 88 1.23 5.22 -2.41
C ILE A 88 0.84 5.74 -3.79
N LEU A 89 -0.33 5.32 -4.28
CA LEU A 89 -0.94 5.91 -5.47
C LEU A 89 -1.78 7.12 -5.06
N GLY A 90 -1.63 8.25 -5.74
CA GLY A 90 -2.26 9.50 -5.31
C GLY A 90 -1.48 10.22 -4.20
N ILE A 91 -0.14 10.07 -4.19
CA ILE A 91 0.72 10.58 -3.11
C ILE A 91 0.72 12.11 -2.99
N ASP A 92 0.34 12.86 -4.03
CA ASP A 92 0.25 14.34 -3.94
C ASP A 92 -1.02 14.81 -3.21
N GLY A 93 -2.00 13.92 -3.09
CA GLY A 93 -3.29 14.19 -2.46
C GLY A 93 -3.19 14.49 -0.97
N TYR A 94 -4.32 14.92 -0.39
CA TYR A 94 -4.42 15.31 1.01
C TYR A 94 -4.00 14.19 1.98
N LEU A 95 -4.55 12.98 1.79
CA LEU A 95 -4.22 11.80 2.59
C LEU A 95 -2.89 11.17 2.17
N GLY A 96 -2.60 11.12 0.85
CA GLY A 96 -1.41 10.49 0.33
C GLY A 96 -0.11 11.16 0.82
N TRP A 97 -0.06 12.50 0.80
CA TRP A 97 1.14 13.23 1.20
C TRP A 97 1.41 13.10 2.70
N THR A 98 0.36 13.24 3.52
CA THR A 98 0.48 13.17 4.98
C THR A 98 0.86 11.75 5.44
N LEU A 99 0.26 10.73 4.84
CA LEU A 99 0.62 9.34 5.11
C LEU A 99 2.07 9.03 4.70
N ALA A 100 2.52 9.54 3.55
CA ALA A 100 3.90 9.33 3.09
C ALA A 100 4.93 9.85 4.11
N LEU A 101 4.70 11.05 4.65
CA LEU A 101 5.57 11.63 5.68
C LEU A 101 5.54 10.80 6.97
N LYS A 102 4.36 10.41 7.45
CA LYS A 102 4.22 9.61 8.68
C LYS A 102 4.91 8.25 8.55
N LEU A 103 4.69 7.54 7.44
CA LEU A 103 5.33 6.24 7.19
C LEU A 103 6.84 6.36 7.06
N GLY A 104 7.34 7.41 6.40
CA GLY A 104 8.77 7.66 6.30
C GLY A 104 9.43 7.89 7.67
N VAL A 105 8.80 8.66 8.56
CA VAL A 105 9.28 8.86 9.94
C VAL A 105 9.24 7.56 10.76
N LEU A 106 8.31 6.65 10.46
CA LEU A 106 8.25 5.32 11.06
C LEU A 106 9.28 4.33 10.50
N GLY A 107 10.15 4.76 9.58
CA GLY A 107 11.19 3.91 8.99
C GLY A 107 10.74 3.09 7.77
N CYS A 108 9.54 3.35 7.22
CA CYS A 108 9.12 2.72 5.98
C CYS A 108 9.82 3.34 4.77
N GLN A 109 10.12 2.51 3.76
CA GLN A 109 10.62 2.95 2.46
C GLN A 109 9.43 3.37 1.58
N VAL A 110 9.18 4.67 1.49
CA VAL A 110 8.00 5.19 0.79
C VAL A 110 8.32 5.55 -0.66
N SER A 111 7.52 4.99 -1.57
CA SER A 111 7.46 5.39 -2.97
C SER A 111 6.04 5.86 -3.30
N GLY A 112 5.88 6.70 -4.32
CA GLY A 112 4.54 7.10 -4.75
C GLY A 112 4.44 7.62 -6.16
N VAL A 113 3.21 7.61 -6.66
CA VAL A 113 2.87 8.12 -7.99
C VAL A 113 1.69 9.07 -7.93
N ASP A 114 1.71 10.07 -8.82
CA ASP A 114 0.60 10.99 -9.02
C ASP A 114 0.71 11.66 -10.40
N ASN A 115 -0.41 11.93 -11.08
CA ASN A 115 -0.44 12.64 -12.37
C ASN A 115 -0.84 14.13 -12.24
N PHE A 116 -1.04 14.61 -11.01
CA PHE A 116 -1.54 15.93 -10.62
C PHE A 116 -2.94 16.25 -11.11
N LEU A 117 -3.77 15.24 -11.42
CA LEU A 117 -5.14 15.43 -11.88
C LEU A 117 -5.96 16.24 -10.88
N ARG A 118 -5.80 15.99 -9.57
CA ARG A 118 -6.51 16.75 -8.53
C ARG A 118 -6.23 18.25 -8.62
N ARG A 119 -4.97 18.66 -8.79
CA ARG A 119 -4.61 20.07 -8.96
C ARG A 119 -5.24 20.69 -10.22
N LYS A 120 -5.35 19.92 -11.31
CA LYS A 120 -6.04 20.36 -12.54
C LYS A 120 -7.54 20.55 -12.30
N MET A 121 -8.21 19.61 -11.64
CA MET A 121 -9.64 19.69 -11.33
C MET A 121 -9.98 20.89 -10.42
N VAL A 122 -9.11 21.20 -9.44
CA VAL A 122 -9.27 22.42 -8.61
C VAL A 122 -9.28 23.67 -9.47
N ARG A 123 -8.30 23.81 -10.39
CA ARG A 123 -8.20 24.97 -11.29
C ARG A 123 -9.37 25.06 -12.26
N GLU A 124 -9.82 23.93 -12.78
CA GLU A 124 -10.97 23.83 -13.68
C GLU A 124 -12.23 24.45 -13.05
N LYS A 125 -12.45 24.26 -11.74
CA LYS A 125 -13.58 24.85 -11.00
C LYS A 125 -13.31 26.26 -10.47
N GLY A 126 -12.21 26.90 -10.87
CA GLY A 126 -11.83 28.23 -10.35
C GLY A 126 -11.57 28.25 -8.84
N SER A 127 -11.30 27.09 -8.24
CA SER A 127 -11.10 26.95 -6.80
C SER A 127 -9.60 26.97 -6.45
N MET A 128 -9.28 27.05 -5.15
CA MET A 128 -7.92 26.91 -4.64
C MET A 128 -7.93 26.26 -3.26
N SER A 129 -6.78 25.69 -2.87
CA SER A 129 -6.57 25.23 -1.50
C SER A 129 -6.43 26.44 -0.57
N VAL A 130 -7.02 26.37 0.63
CA VAL A 130 -6.86 27.39 1.67
C VAL A 130 -5.40 27.55 2.06
N VAL A 131 -4.68 26.43 2.18
CA VAL A 131 -3.23 26.42 2.40
C VAL A 131 -2.54 26.29 1.04
N PRO A 132 -1.62 27.19 0.66
CA PRO A 132 -0.87 27.09 -0.58
C PRO A 132 -0.14 25.74 -0.70
N ILE A 133 -0.32 25.07 -1.84
CA ILE A 133 0.28 23.76 -2.08
C ILE A 133 1.56 23.94 -2.90
N ALA A 134 2.72 23.75 -2.27
CA ALA A 134 4.02 23.77 -2.92
C ALA A 134 4.14 22.72 -4.04
N SER A 135 5.14 22.88 -4.92
CA SER A 135 5.43 21.88 -5.94
C SER A 135 5.87 20.56 -5.31
N MET A 136 5.71 19.45 -6.03
CA MET A 136 6.17 18.15 -5.55
C MET A 136 7.70 18.16 -5.29
N LYS A 137 8.48 18.87 -6.10
CA LYS A 137 9.93 19.01 -5.91
C LYS A 137 10.26 19.67 -4.57
N GLU A 138 9.59 20.76 -4.23
CA GLU A 138 9.79 21.46 -2.95
C GLU A 138 9.33 20.64 -1.76
N ARG A 139 8.18 19.95 -1.90
CA ARG A 139 7.66 19.03 -0.89
C ARG A 139 8.66 17.91 -0.56
N LEU A 140 9.23 17.27 -1.57
CA LEU A 140 10.24 16.22 -1.41
C LEU A 140 11.53 16.76 -0.78
N LYS A 141 11.97 17.94 -1.22
CA LYS A 141 13.13 18.62 -0.64
C LYS A 141 12.92 18.90 0.85
N ALA A 142 11.77 19.47 1.22
CA ALA A 142 11.42 19.77 2.60
C ALA A 142 11.30 18.50 3.46
N ALA A 143 10.73 17.41 2.93
CA ALA A 143 10.66 16.13 3.64
C ALA A 143 12.05 15.60 4.00
N LYS A 144 13.01 15.71 3.08
CA LYS A 144 14.40 15.32 3.33
C LYS A 144 15.11 16.25 4.30
N GLU A 145 14.98 17.56 4.13
CA GLU A 145 15.67 18.57 4.95
C GLU A 145 15.15 18.65 6.39
N VAL A 146 13.84 18.52 6.59
CA VAL A 146 13.20 18.71 7.90
C VAL A 146 13.02 17.40 8.65
N LEU A 147 12.64 16.32 7.95
CA LEU A 147 12.32 15.04 8.57
C LEU A 147 13.36 13.95 8.31
N GLY A 148 14.35 14.19 7.45
CA GLY A 148 15.31 13.16 7.03
C GLY A 148 14.69 12.05 6.18
N VAL A 149 13.46 12.24 5.68
CA VAL A 149 12.73 11.21 4.94
C VAL A 149 12.97 11.36 3.44
N GLU A 150 13.45 10.29 2.81
CA GLU A 150 13.60 10.23 1.36
C GLU A 150 12.41 9.49 0.71
N ILE A 151 11.63 10.21 -0.10
CA ILE A 151 10.44 9.67 -0.78
C ILE A 151 10.74 9.58 -2.27
N LYS A 152 10.52 8.40 -2.85
CA LYS A 152 10.68 8.18 -4.30
C LYS A 152 9.39 8.50 -5.03
N PHE A 153 9.37 9.59 -5.79
CA PHE A 153 8.20 10.02 -6.56
C PHE A 153 8.37 9.79 -8.06
N LYS A 154 7.34 9.28 -8.74
CA LYS A 154 7.23 9.32 -10.20
C LYS A 154 5.88 9.90 -10.65
N LYS A 155 5.93 10.80 -11.63
CA LYS A 155 4.72 11.32 -12.27
C LYS A 155 4.18 10.28 -13.25
N ILE A 156 3.23 9.46 -12.81
CA ILE A 156 2.62 8.38 -13.58
C ILE A 156 1.10 8.49 -13.45
N ASP A 157 0.40 8.24 -14.57
CA ASP A 157 -1.04 8.01 -14.56
C ASP A 157 -1.30 6.53 -14.24
N ILE A 158 -2.18 6.24 -13.29
CA ILE A 158 -2.47 4.85 -12.90
C ILE A 158 -3.12 4.05 -14.05
N LEU A 159 -3.74 4.74 -15.02
CA LEU A 159 -4.26 4.12 -16.23
C LEU A 159 -3.13 3.68 -17.19
N ASP A 160 -1.91 4.20 -17.05
CA ASP A 160 -0.72 3.72 -17.79
C ASP A 160 -0.12 2.49 -17.08
N ARG A 161 -0.80 1.35 -17.28
CA ARG A 161 -0.46 0.06 -16.68
C ARG A 161 1.00 -0.37 -16.95
N ARG A 162 1.55 -0.01 -18.11
CA ARG A 162 2.92 -0.38 -18.46
C ARG A 162 3.91 0.38 -17.59
N ARG A 163 3.76 1.71 -17.45
CA ARG A 163 4.64 2.51 -16.61
C ARG A 163 4.46 2.22 -15.13
N LEU A 164 3.22 2.06 -14.68
CA LEU A 164 2.92 1.69 -13.31
C LEU A 164 3.52 0.31 -12.97
N GLY A 165 3.29 -0.70 -13.81
CA GLY A 165 3.86 -2.04 -13.61
C GLY A 165 5.39 -2.07 -13.64
N ALA A 166 6.04 -1.27 -14.50
CA ALA A 166 7.49 -1.13 -14.48
C ALA A 166 7.98 -0.51 -13.16
N PHE A 167 7.28 0.49 -12.64
CA PHE A 167 7.64 1.11 -11.36
C PHE A 167 7.38 0.19 -10.17
N MET A 168 6.30 -0.60 -10.19
CA MET A 168 6.04 -1.61 -9.16
C MET A 168 7.11 -2.70 -9.14
N LYS A 169 7.59 -3.13 -10.32
CA LYS A 169 8.71 -4.08 -10.42
C LYS A 169 10.01 -3.51 -9.86
N GLU A 170 10.26 -2.22 -10.06
CA GLU A 170 11.42 -1.51 -9.53
C GLU A 170 11.35 -1.32 -8.01
N VAL A 171 10.17 -1.02 -7.47
CA VAL A 171 9.97 -0.75 -6.03
C VAL A 171 9.77 -2.03 -5.21
N GLN A 172 9.22 -3.10 -5.79
CA GLN A 172 8.84 -4.34 -5.10
C GLN A 172 8.06 -4.07 -3.80
N PRO A 173 6.93 -3.33 -3.84
CA PRO A 173 6.21 -2.93 -2.64
C PRO A 173 5.71 -4.15 -1.84
N GLU A 174 5.66 -3.99 -0.52
CA GLU A 174 5.04 -4.91 0.44
C GLU A 174 3.62 -4.49 0.78
N ALA A 175 3.31 -3.20 0.66
CA ALA A 175 1.95 -2.69 0.68
C ALA A 175 1.75 -1.64 -0.41
N ILE A 176 0.53 -1.59 -0.93
CA ILE A 176 0.08 -0.55 -1.84
C ILE A 176 -1.10 0.18 -1.17
N VAL A 177 -1.00 1.49 -1.06
CA VAL A 177 -2.09 2.35 -0.59
C VAL A 177 -2.65 3.09 -1.79
N HIS A 178 -3.90 2.81 -2.15
CA HIS A 178 -4.52 3.38 -3.33
C HIS A 178 -5.44 4.56 -2.97
N TYR A 179 -4.91 5.79 -3.13
CA TYR A 179 -5.68 7.05 -3.06
C TYR A 179 -5.79 7.78 -4.41
N GLY A 180 -5.28 7.16 -5.48
CA GLY A 180 -5.15 7.72 -6.84
C GLY A 180 -6.46 7.81 -7.63
N GLU A 181 -7.58 8.05 -6.94
CA GLU A 181 -8.92 8.12 -7.54
C GLU A 181 -9.44 9.57 -7.55
N ILE A 182 -10.58 9.78 -8.19
CA ILE A 182 -11.34 11.05 -8.10
C ILE A 182 -12.38 10.87 -6.98
N PRO A 183 -12.19 11.50 -5.80
CA PRO A 183 -13.03 11.23 -4.62
C PRO A 183 -14.20 12.21 -4.46
N SER A 184 -14.34 13.20 -5.34
CA SER A 184 -15.29 14.30 -5.15
C SER A 184 -16.66 13.94 -5.73
N ALA A 185 -17.63 13.68 -4.84
CA ALA A 185 -19.02 13.47 -5.24
C ALA A 185 -19.63 14.67 -6.00
N PRO A 186 -19.41 15.95 -5.60
CA PRO A 186 -19.88 17.07 -6.42
C PRO A 186 -19.24 17.10 -7.81
N TYR A 187 -17.93 16.80 -7.93
CA TYR A 187 -17.25 16.77 -9.22
C TYR A 187 -17.83 15.68 -10.14
N SER A 188 -18.20 14.52 -9.60
CA SER A 188 -18.81 13.43 -10.40
C SER A 188 -20.24 13.73 -10.84
N MET A 189 -20.88 14.79 -10.34
CA MET A 189 -22.26 15.15 -10.63
C MET A 189 -22.40 16.47 -11.41
N VAL A 190 -21.30 17.01 -11.95
CA VAL A 190 -21.31 18.25 -12.74
C VAL A 190 -22.08 18.07 -14.04
N ASP A 191 -21.73 17.03 -14.80
CA ASP A 191 -22.34 16.65 -16.07
C ASP A 191 -22.02 15.17 -16.37
N ALA A 192 -22.58 14.66 -17.47
CA ALA A 192 -22.40 13.26 -17.89
C ALA A 192 -20.93 12.91 -18.18
N ASP A 193 -20.15 13.81 -18.78
CA ASP A 193 -18.76 13.57 -19.14
C ASP A 193 -17.89 13.42 -17.89
N HIS A 194 -18.12 14.25 -16.87
CA HIS A 194 -17.47 14.12 -15.57
C HIS A 194 -17.84 12.81 -14.88
N ALA A 195 -19.13 12.45 -14.87
CA ALA A 195 -19.59 11.21 -14.25
C ALA A 195 -18.91 9.99 -14.90
N ILE A 196 -18.90 9.91 -16.23
CA ILE A 196 -18.24 8.85 -17.01
C ILE A 196 -16.74 8.82 -16.70
N LYS A 197 -16.08 9.97 -16.70
CA LYS A 197 -14.65 10.08 -16.42
C LYS A 197 -14.28 9.61 -15.01
N VAL A 198 -15.08 9.94 -13.99
CA VAL A 198 -14.87 9.48 -12.61
C VAL A 198 -14.98 7.96 -12.54
N GLN A 199 -16.05 7.39 -13.10
CA GLN A 199 -16.23 5.94 -13.11
C GLN A 199 -15.11 5.24 -13.87
N TYR A 200 -14.75 5.73 -15.06
CA TYR A 200 -13.67 5.17 -15.86
C TYR A 200 -12.32 5.23 -15.12
N ASN A 201 -11.93 6.39 -14.58
CA ASN A 201 -10.67 6.55 -13.89
C ASN A 201 -10.56 5.62 -12.68
N ASN A 202 -11.59 5.59 -11.84
CA ASN A 202 -11.57 4.88 -10.55
C ASN A 202 -11.64 3.36 -10.78
N VAL A 203 -12.58 2.91 -11.60
CA VAL A 203 -12.79 1.48 -11.86
C VAL A 203 -11.62 0.90 -12.68
N ILE A 204 -11.26 1.51 -13.81
CA ILE A 204 -10.20 0.97 -14.67
C ILE A 204 -8.83 1.15 -14.02
N GLY A 205 -8.62 2.23 -13.27
CA GLY A 205 -7.40 2.43 -12.50
C GLY A 205 -7.20 1.35 -11.45
N THR A 206 -8.24 1.05 -10.67
CA THR A 206 -8.20 0.00 -9.64
C THR A 206 -8.03 -1.40 -10.25
N LEU A 207 -8.74 -1.72 -11.34
CA LEU A 207 -8.59 -3.00 -12.04
C LEU A 207 -7.22 -3.16 -12.72
N GLY A 208 -6.53 -2.06 -12.99
CA GLY A 208 -5.22 -2.04 -13.64
C GLY A 208 -4.06 -2.36 -12.69
N LEU A 209 -4.31 -2.31 -11.38
CA LEU A 209 -3.36 -2.60 -10.30
C LEU A 209 -3.02 -4.10 -10.21
#